data_AF-A0A3D4UQ90-F1
#
_entry.id   AF-A0A3D4UQ90-F1
#
_cell.length_a   1.000
_cell.length_b   1.000
_cell.length_c   1.000
_cell.angle_alpha   90.00
_cell.angle_beta   90.00
_cell.angle_gamma   90.00
#
_symmetry.space_group_name_H-M   'P 1'
#
loop_
_entity.id
_entity.type
_entity.pdbx_description
1 polymer ?
#
loop_
_entity_poly.entity_id
_entity_poly.type
_entity_poly.pdbx_seq_one_letter_code
_entity_poly.pdbx_strand_id
1 'polypeptide(L)' 'MLYIACATLMLVAPKELVVRFFNSVMHGLDVESFVRWDMPWWEAIVGTVEVILLGWLFGALIASLYNLAVGRRSS' A
#
# COMPACT_ATOMS: atom_id res chain seq x y z
N MET A 1 -5.52 -2.45 3.82
CA MET A 1 -6.36 -1.39 4.41
C MET A 1 -6.19 -0.07 3.68
N LEU A 2 -4.96 0.41 3.43
CA LEU A 2 -4.71 1.57 2.56
C LEU A 2 -5.23 1.39 1.12
N TYR A 3 -5.06 0.22 0.48
CA TYR A 3 -5.53 -0.01 -0.89
C TYR A 3 -7.03 0.21 -1.09
N ILE A 4 -7.88 -0.36 -0.22
CA ILE A 4 -9.34 -0.21 -0.32
C ILE A 4 -9.74 1.25 -0.13
N ALA A 5 -9.14 1.95 0.83
CA ALA A 5 -9.39 3.37 1.03
C ALA A 5 -9.02 4.20 -0.21
N CYS A 6 -7.87 3.91 -0.83
CA CYS A 6 -7.42 4.58 -2.05
C CYS A 6 -8.32 4.28 -3.25
N ALA A 7 -8.70 3.01 -3.45
CA ALA A 7 -9.60 2.59 -4.53
C ALA A 7 -11.00 3.23 -4.38
N THR A 8 -11.55 3.26 -3.16
CA THR A 8 -12.81 3.94 -2.87
C THR A 8 -12.70 5.44 -3.14
N LEU A 9 -11.61 6.10 -2.73
CA LEU A 9 -11.41 7.53 -3.00
C LEU A 9 -11.39 7.82 -4.52
N MET A 10 -10.73 6.97 -5.31
CA MET A 10 -10.69 7.04 -6.77
C MET A 10 -12.06 6.83 -7.44
N LEU A 11 -12.97 6.07 -6.81
CA LEU A 11 -14.32 5.82 -7.33
C LEU A 11 -15.30 6.97 -7.02
N VAL A 12 -15.11 7.66 -5.89
CA VAL A 12 -16.10 8.62 -5.37
C VAL A 12 -15.72 10.07 -5.70
N ALA A 13 -14.43 10.38 -5.86
CA ALA A 13 -13.92 11.73 -6.10
C ALA A 13 -13.39 11.92 -7.53
N PRO A 14 -13.43 13.16 -8.06
CA PRO A 14 -12.89 13.46 -9.39
C PRO A 14 -11.36 13.34 -9.41
N LYS A 15 -10.82 12.99 -10.59
CA LYS A 15 -9.39 12.73 -10.81
C LYS A 15 -8.49 13.85 -10.28
N GLU A 16 -8.80 15.13 -10.53
CA GLU A 16 -7.93 16.23 -10.13
C GLU A 16 -7.83 16.36 -8.59
N LEU A 17 -8.93 16.09 -7.89
CA LEU A 17 -8.98 16.13 -6.43
C LEU A 17 -8.15 15.00 -5.83
N VAL A 18 -8.26 13.80 -6.42
CA VAL A 18 -7.54 12.61 -5.99
C VAL A 18 -6.03 12.75 -6.19
N VAL A 19 -5.60 13.25 -7.36
CA VAL A 19 -4.18 13.51 -7.65
C VAL A 19 -3.61 14.53 -6.66
N ARG A 20 -4.31 15.65 -6.41
CA ARG A 20 -3.84 16.66 -5.44
C ARG A 20 -3.74 16.10 -4.02
N PHE A 21 -4.72 15.31 -3.60
CA PHE A 21 -4.72 14.67 -2.28
C PHE A 21 -3.52 13.73 -2.12
N PHE A 22 -3.32 12.83 -3.09
CA PHE A 22 -2.19 11.89 -3.04
C PHE A 22 -0.84 12.59 -3.18
N ASN A 23 -0.73 13.62 -4.02
CA ASN A 23 0.48 14.44 -4.08
C ASN A 23 0.80 15.04 -2.71
N SER A 24 -0.20 15.57 -2.00
CA SER A 24 0.00 16.10 -0.64
C SER A 24 0.41 15.02 0.37
N VAL A 25 -0.21 13.84 0.32
CA VAL A 25 0.11 12.71 1.22
C VAL A 25 1.54 12.19 0.97
N MET A 26 1.95 12.17 -0.29
CA MET A 26 3.28 11.74 -0.72
C MET A 26 4.31 12.89 -0.70
N HIS A 27 4.09 13.91 0.14
CA HIS A 27 5.02 15.04 0.33
C HIS A 27 5.37 15.83 -0.95
N GLY A 28 4.42 15.95 -1.88
CA GLY A 28 4.56 16.69 -3.13
C GLY A 28 5.02 15.85 -4.32
N LEU A 29 5.17 14.52 -4.17
CA LEU A 29 5.47 13.62 -5.27
C LEU A 29 4.29 13.60 -6.26
N ASP A 30 4.56 13.81 -7.55
CA ASP A 30 3.52 13.78 -8.58
C ASP A 30 3.08 12.35 -8.92
N VAL A 31 1.93 11.96 -8.36
CA VAL A 31 1.34 10.63 -8.55
C VAL A 31 0.69 10.45 -9.91
N GLU A 32 0.38 11.52 -10.64
CA GLU A 32 -0.25 11.41 -11.96
C GLU A 32 0.65 10.67 -12.96
N SER A 33 1.96 10.77 -12.79
CA SER A 33 2.95 10.11 -13.63
C SER A 33 2.90 8.58 -13.61
N PHE A 34 2.36 7.96 -12.55
CA PHE A 34 2.35 6.50 -12.37
C PHE A 34 0.98 5.91 -11.99
N VAL A 35 0.00 6.73 -11.61
CA VAL A 35 -1.36 6.26 -11.30
C VAL A 35 -2.13 5.95 -12.60
N ARG A 36 -2.51 4.68 -12.76
CA ARG A 36 -3.41 4.22 -13.83
C ARG A 36 -4.87 4.33 -13.37
N TRP A 37 -5.63 5.16 -14.06
CA TRP A 37 -7.07 5.35 -13.82
C TRP A 37 -7.91 4.25 -14.48
N ASP A 38 -7.50 3.78 -15.65
CA ASP A 38 -8.15 2.69 -16.39
C ASP A 38 -7.54 1.34 -16.03
N MET A 39 -7.85 0.87 -14.82
CA MET A 39 -7.42 -0.43 -14.31
C MET A 39 -8.59 -1.43 -14.39
N PRO A 40 -8.44 -2.56 -15.12
CA PRO A 40 -9.48 -3.59 -15.10
C PRO A 40 -9.60 -4.22 -13.71
N TRP A 41 -10.82 -4.59 -13.33
CA TRP A 41 -11.16 -5.09 -12.00
C TRP A 41 -10.34 -6.33 -11.58
N TRP A 42 -9.87 -7.15 -12.52
CA TRP A 42 -9.03 -8.31 -12.22
C TRP A 42 -7.61 -7.90 -11.80
N GLU A 43 -7.00 -6.87 -12.41
CA GLU A 43 -5.68 -6.34 -12.00
C GLU A 43 -5.76 -5.77 -10.58
N ALA A 44 -6.90 -5.15 -10.23
CA ALA A 44 -7.16 -4.66 -8.88
C ALA A 44 -7.21 -5.79 -7.82
N ILE A 45 -7.81 -6.93 -8.16
CA ILE A 45 -7.83 -8.11 -7.27
C ILE A 45 -6.43 -8.67 -7.08
N VAL A 46 -5.65 -8.81 -8.17
CA VAL A 46 -4.27 -9.30 -8.10
C VAL A 46 -3.42 -8.40 -7.20
N GLY A 47 -3.46 -7.08 -7.41
CA GLY A 47 -2.72 -6.14 -6.57
C GLY A 47 -3.16 -6.17 -5.09
N THR A 48 -4.45 -6.41 -4.81
CA THR A 48 -4.94 -6.58 -3.44
C THR A 48 -4.30 -7.79 -2.76
N VAL A 49 -4.25 -8.94 -3.45
CA VAL A 49 -3.63 -10.16 -2.95
C VAL A 49 -2.14 -9.94 -2.71
N GLU A 50 -1.44 -9.31 -3.65
CA GLU A 50 -0.01 -9.01 -3.53
C GLU A 50 0.32 -8.14 -2.31
N VAL A 51 -0.45 -7.06 -2.08
CA VAL A 51 -0.24 -6.19 -0.91
C VAL A 51 -0.46 -6.93 0.41
N ILE A 52 -1.43 -7.86 0.46
CA ILE A 52 -1.67 -8.70 1.64
C ILE A 52 -0.49 -9.64 1.88
N LEU A 53 -0.02 -10.32 0.83
CA LEU A 53 1.11 -11.25 0.91
C LEU A 53 2.39 -10.53 1.33
N LEU A 54 2.69 -9.36 0.74
CA LEU A 54 3.83 -8.54 1.13
C LEU A 54 3.71 -8.07 2.58
N GLY A 55 2.55 -7.55 2.99
CA GLY A 55 2.32 -7.13 4.37
C GLY A 55 2.51 -8.27 5.38
N TRP A 56 2.02 -9.47 5.05
CA TRP A 56 2.22 -10.67 5.86
C TRP A 56 3.71 -11.06 5.94
N LEU A 57 4.42 -11.05 4.81
CA LEU A 57 5.84 -11.40 4.75
C LEU A 57 6.69 -10.43 5.56
N PHE A 58 6.45 -9.12 5.43
CA PHE A 58 7.11 -8.09 6.24
C PHE A 58 6.82 -8.27 7.74
N GLY A 59 5.57 -8.57 8.10
CA GLY A 59 5.19 -8.87 9.48
C GLY A 59 5.92 -10.10 10.04
N ALA A 60 5.98 -11.19 9.27
CA ALA A 60 6.69 -12.41 9.64
C ALA A 60 8.20 -12.15 9.78
N LEU A 61 8.80 -11.39 8.88
CA LEU A 61 10.21 -11.00 8.94
C LEU A 61 10.51 -10.20 10.21
N ILE A 62 9.72 -9.17 10.51
CA ILE A 62 9.89 -8.34 11.71
C ILE A 62 9.76 -9.20 12.97
N ALA A 63 8.75 -10.08 13.04
CA ALA A 63 8.56 -10.99 14.17
C ALA A 63 9.75 -11.95 14.35
N SER A 64 10.28 -12.50 13.25
CA SER A 64 11.46 -13.36 13.28
C SER A 64 12.69 -12.63 13.78
N LEU A 65 12.93 -11.40 13.31
CA LEU A 65 14.06 -10.58 13.77
C LEU A 65 13.93 -10.23 15.25
N TYR A 66 12.73 -9.91 15.72
CA TYR A 66 12.46 -9.62 17.12
C TYR A 66 12.74 -10.84 18.01
N ASN A 67 12.21 -12.01 17.64
CA ASN A 67 12.43 -13.25 18.38
C ASN A 67 13.91 -13.65 18.41
N LEU A 68 14.64 -13.46 17.31
CA LEU A 68 16.08 -13.73 17.26
C LEU A 68 16.87 -12.74 18.13
N ALA A 69 16.51 -11.45 18.13
CA ALA A 69 17.16 -10.43 18.95
C ALA A 69 16.90 -10.64 20.45
N VAL A 70 15.68 -11.02 20.83
CA VAL A 70 15.31 -11.36 22.21
C VAL A 70 16.00 -12.66 22.65
N GLY A 71 15.98 -13.70 21.80
CA GLY A 71 16.66 -14.97 22.08
C GLY A 71 18.17 -14.81 22.29
N ARG A 72 18.81 -13.88 21.57
CA ARG A 72 20.23 -13.53 21.76
C ARG A 72 20.54 -12.78 23.04
N ARG A 73 19.56 -12.16 23.70
CA ARG A 73 19.77 -11.38 24.94
C ARG A 73 19.58 -12.23 26.22
N SER A 74 19.14 -13.48 26.08
CA SER A 74 18.88 -14.43 27.18
C SER A 74 19.95 -15.52 27.33
N SER A 75 21.02 -15.49 26.54
CA SER A 75 22.19 -16.38 26.63
C SER A 75 23.44 -15.58 26.91
#